data_AF-A0A7S4T9L8-F1
#
_entry.id   AF-A0A7S4T9L8-F1
#
_cell.length_a   1.000
_cell.length_b   1.000
_cell.length_c   1.000
_cell.angle_alpha   90.00
_cell.angle_beta   90.00
_cell.angle_gamma   90.00
#
_symmetry.space_group_name_H-M   'P 1'
#
loop_
_entity.id
_entity.type
_entity.pdbx_description
1 polymer ?
#
loop_
_entity_poly.entity_id
_entity_poly.type
_entity_poly.pdbx_seq_one_letter_code
_entity_poly.pdbx_strand_id
1 'polypeptide(L)'
;MIRQSSSPDGRNKKCVDGGTLNVVLIGCGMDALGLWSSFLCPSSTNIQVYELDCHENCIHKGRVLTRANIVKGDIINIDNDRTDEEDIKNRKKSKEQEQHKSSIVLNGHVNISAISKKENGVSSDSKHNNNDHKGYDKNNEAHDNNNKSDGKSNATNYHLLAANLSNITQVKNAIQESKIDVHQPTIVISELVLAYLHNNDGDA
;
A
#
# COMPACT_ATOMS: atom_id res chain seq x y z
N MET A 1 -25.93 0.05 4.60
CA MET A 1 -26.39 -0.25 5.97
C MET A 1 -26.17 -1.73 6.26
N ILE A 2 -24.97 -2.11 6.69
CA ILE A 2 -24.64 -3.50 7.07
C ILE A 2 -25.04 -3.64 8.55
N ARG A 3 -26.07 -4.43 8.85
CA ARG A 3 -26.49 -4.71 10.23
C ARG A 3 -25.42 -5.57 10.91
N GLN A 4 -24.67 -5.01 11.84
CA GLN A 4 -23.86 -5.80 12.77
C GLN A 4 -24.82 -6.55 13.71
N SER A 5 -24.95 -7.86 13.49
CA SER A 5 -25.70 -8.72 14.41
C SER A 5 -24.87 -8.94 15.67
N SER A 6 -25.32 -8.34 16.77
CA SER A 6 -24.81 -8.62 18.11
C SER A 6 -25.18 -10.05 18.51
N SER A 7 -24.27 -11.00 18.29
CA SER A 7 -24.41 -12.38 18.77
C SER A 7 -24.00 -12.45 20.25
N PRO A 8 -24.89 -12.85 21.18
CA PRO A 8 -24.67 -12.76 22.62
C PRO A 8 -23.92 -13.96 23.23
N ASP A 9 -23.32 -14.83 22.42
CA ASP A 9 -22.77 -16.09 22.91
C ASP A 9 -21.27 -15.97 23.25
N GLY A 10 -20.98 -15.68 24.52
CA GLY A 10 -19.65 -15.50 25.13
C GLY A 10 -18.76 -16.76 25.16
N ARG A 11 -18.88 -17.64 24.18
CA ARG A 11 -17.95 -18.74 23.97
C ARG A 11 -16.74 -18.19 23.22
N ASN A 12 -15.61 -18.09 23.92
CA ASN A 12 -14.28 -17.94 23.34
C ASN A 12 -14.04 -19.09 22.35
N LYS A 13 -14.51 -18.95 21.11
CA LYS A 13 -14.16 -19.82 20.01
C LYS A 13 -12.66 -19.62 19.82
N LYS A 14 -11.87 -20.60 20.26
CA LYS A 14 -10.51 -20.77 19.75
C LYS A 14 -10.66 -20.79 18.22
N CYS A 15 -10.21 -19.75 17.55
CA CYS A 15 -10.09 -19.75 16.11
C CYS A 15 -9.25 -20.99 15.78
N VAL A 16 -9.85 -21.96 15.10
CA VAL A 16 -9.09 -23.00 14.41
C VAL A 16 -8.10 -22.25 13.53
N ASP A 17 -6.82 -22.60 13.59
CA ASP A 17 -5.73 -21.92 12.87
C ASP A 17 -6.17 -21.67 11.42
N GLY A 18 -6.63 -20.44 11.21
CA GLY A 18 -7.13 -20.02 9.93
C GLY A 18 -5.95 -19.95 8.98
N GLY A 19 -6.05 -20.63 7.84
CA GLY A 19 -5.05 -20.48 6.79
C GLY A 19 -4.84 -19.00 6.43
N THR A 20 -3.65 -18.69 5.93
CA THR A 20 -3.39 -17.37 5.35
C THR A 20 -3.69 -17.43 3.86
N LEU A 21 -4.36 -16.40 3.33
CA LEU A 21 -4.64 -16.24 1.91
C LEU A 21 -3.89 -15.00 1.42
N ASN A 22 -3.02 -15.17 0.43
CA ASN A 22 -2.41 -14.04 -0.26
C ASN A 22 -3.34 -13.56 -1.39
N VAL A 23 -3.48 -12.25 -1.53
CA VAL A 23 -4.16 -11.60 -2.64
C VAL A 23 -3.17 -10.65 -3.29
N VAL A 24 -2.83 -10.90 -4.55
CA VAL A 24 -1.84 -10.14 -5.32
C VAL A 24 -2.56 -9.40 -6.45
N LEU A 25 -2.54 -8.07 -6.44
CA LEU A 25 -3.12 -7.23 -7.49
C LEU A 25 -2.00 -6.67 -8.36
N ILE A 26 -1.95 -7.07 -9.62
CA ILE A 26 -0.94 -6.63 -10.59
C ILE A 26 -1.49 -5.44 -11.39
N GLY A 27 -0.81 -4.31 -11.32
CA GLY A 27 -1.19 -3.01 -11.89
C GLY A 27 -2.45 -2.47 -11.21
N CYS A 28 -2.36 -2.29 -9.89
CA CYS A 28 -3.52 -1.98 -9.05
C CYS A 28 -4.11 -0.56 -9.26
N GLY A 29 -3.37 0.35 -9.90
CA GLY A 29 -3.75 1.75 -10.07
C GLY A 29 -4.23 2.37 -8.77
N MET A 30 -5.36 3.08 -8.84
CA MET A 30 -6.04 3.67 -7.68
C MET A 30 -7.22 2.83 -7.18
N ASP A 31 -7.35 1.57 -7.59
CA ASP A 31 -8.44 0.69 -7.16
C ASP A 31 -8.41 0.48 -5.63
N ALA A 32 -9.58 0.45 -5.00
CA ALA A 32 -9.77 0.16 -3.60
C ALA A 32 -9.96 -1.35 -3.31
N LEU A 33 -9.96 -2.23 -4.32
CA LEU A 33 -10.21 -3.66 -4.15
C LEU A 33 -9.25 -4.34 -3.17
N GLY A 34 -7.94 -4.08 -3.24
CA GLY A 34 -6.99 -4.63 -2.28
C GLY A 34 -7.24 -4.11 -0.87
N LEU A 35 -7.55 -2.82 -0.74
CA LEU A 35 -7.95 -2.23 0.53
C LEU A 35 -9.23 -2.90 1.08
N TRP A 36 -10.27 -3.09 0.27
CA TRP A 36 -11.48 -3.82 0.68
C TRP A 36 -11.18 -5.26 1.08
N SER A 37 -10.32 -5.94 0.33
CA SER A 37 -9.91 -7.32 0.63
C SER A 37 -9.22 -7.42 1.99
N SER A 38 -8.43 -6.42 2.39
CA SER A 38 -7.81 -6.38 3.72
C SER A 38 -8.83 -6.28 4.87
N PHE A 39 -10.05 -5.82 4.60
CA PHE A 39 -11.15 -5.78 5.56
C PHE A 39 -12.01 -7.05 5.56
N LEU A 40 -11.92 -7.86 4.51
CA LEU A 40 -12.59 -9.16 4.43
C LEU A 40 -11.80 -10.17 5.26
N CYS A 41 -11.60 -9.92 6.56
CA CYS A 41 -11.00 -10.88 7.48
C CYS A 41 -12.12 -11.66 8.17
N PRO A 42 -12.62 -12.79 7.61
CA PRO A 42 -13.48 -13.66 8.37
C PRO A 42 -12.69 -14.16 9.58
N SER A 43 -13.38 -14.47 10.68
CA SER A 43 -12.80 -14.91 11.97
C SER A 43 -11.83 -16.11 11.90
N SER A 44 -11.65 -16.71 10.72
CA SER A 44 -10.87 -17.91 10.44
C SER A 44 -9.92 -17.79 9.23
N THR A 45 -9.67 -16.61 8.65
CA THR A 45 -8.72 -16.49 7.52
C THR A 45 -7.99 -15.16 7.58
N ASN A 46 -6.66 -15.23 7.61
CA ASN A 46 -5.82 -14.05 7.52
C ASN A 46 -5.60 -13.70 6.05
N ILE A 47 -6.05 -12.53 5.60
CA ILE A 47 -5.81 -12.07 4.24
C ILE A 47 -4.61 -11.13 4.21
N GLN A 48 -3.61 -11.48 3.40
CA GLN A 48 -2.43 -10.67 3.11
C GLN A 48 -2.58 -10.07 1.71
N VAL A 49 -2.56 -8.74 1.60
CA VAL A 49 -2.78 -8.04 0.34
C VAL A 49 -1.46 -7.45 -0.16
N TYR A 50 -1.12 -7.74 -1.41
CA TYR A 50 0.05 -7.23 -2.11
C TYR A 50 -0.41 -6.54 -3.38
N GLU A 51 -0.21 -5.23 -3.48
CA GLU A 51 -0.55 -4.49 -4.69
C GLU A 51 0.73 -4.04 -5.39
N LEU A 52 0.88 -4.43 -6.66
CA LEU A 52 2.01 -4.07 -7.50
C LEU A 52 1.59 -3.04 -8.53
N ASP A 53 2.38 -1.99 -8.71
CA ASP A 53 2.21 -1.04 -9.81
C ASP A 53 3.51 -0.27 -10.08
N CYS A 54 3.50 0.63 -11.07
CA CYS A 54 4.60 1.56 -11.27
C CYS A 54 4.82 2.45 -10.03
N HIS A 55 6.06 2.90 -9.90
CA HIS A 55 6.53 3.65 -8.74
C HIS A 55 5.67 4.90 -8.45
N GLU A 56 5.31 5.65 -9.49
CA GLU A 56 4.50 6.84 -9.38
C GLU A 56 3.11 6.51 -8.81
N ASN A 57 2.45 5.46 -9.31
CA ASN A 57 1.13 5.05 -8.83
C ASN A 57 1.18 4.63 -7.35
N CYS A 58 2.17 3.82 -6.97
CA CYS A 58 2.36 3.40 -5.58
C CYS A 58 2.57 4.60 -4.63
N ILE A 59 3.38 5.60 -5.02
CA ILE A 59 3.56 6.84 -4.24
C ILE A 59 2.24 7.58 -4.07
N HIS A 60 1.50 7.80 -5.16
CA HIS A 60 0.25 8.56 -5.12
C HIS A 60 -0.78 7.85 -4.25
N LYS A 61 -0.93 6.53 -4.44
CA LYS A 61 -1.83 5.71 -3.63
C LYS A 61 -1.45 5.71 -2.16
N GLY A 62 -0.18 5.47 -1.84
CA GLY A 62 0.35 5.52 -0.48
C GLY A 62 0.06 6.84 0.22
N ARG A 63 0.28 7.97 -0.47
CA ARG A 63 -0.03 9.31 0.06
C ARG A 63 -1.52 9.50 0.31
N VAL A 64 -2.39 9.07 -0.60
CA VAL A 64 -3.85 9.16 -0.44
C VAL A 64 -4.31 8.33 0.77
N LEU A 65 -3.86 7.08 0.86
CA LEU A 65 -4.21 6.17 1.96
C LEU A 65 -3.72 6.69 3.33
N THR A 66 -2.50 7.22 3.37
CA THR A 66 -1.91 7.80 4.60
C THR A 66 -2.65 9.07 5.02
N ARG A 67 -2.90 10.00 4.09
CA ARG A 67 -3.65 11.26 4.36
C ARG A 67 -5.07 11.00 4.82
N ALA A 68 -5.71 9.96 4.27
CA ALA A 68 -7.03 9.53 4.70
C ALA A 68 -7.02 8.80 6.06
N ASN A 69 -5.84 8.58 6.66
CA ASN A 69 -5.64 7.79 7.87
C ASN A 69 -6.22 6.37 7.74
N ILE A 70 -6.26 5.85 6.51
CA ILE A 70 -6.71 4.49 6.19
C ILE A 70 -5.56 3.53 6.46
N VAL A 71 -4.35 3.88 6.04
CA VAL A 71 -3.15 3.08 6.27
C VAL A 71 -2.21 3.88 7.16
N LYS A 72 -1.79 3.28 8.27
CA LYS A 72 -0.72 3.81 9.12
C LYS A 72 0.57 3.07 8.79
N GLY A 73 1.52 3.78 8.23
CA GLY A 73 2.84 3.26 7.90
C GLY A 73 3.67 4.37 7.30
N ASP A 74 4.98 4.29 7.49
CA ASP A 74 5.91 5.19 6.83
C ASP A 74 6.02 4.78 5.36
N ILE A 75 5.91 5.75 4.46
CA ILE A 75 6.32 5.56 3.07
C ILE A 75 7.84 5.46 3.09
N ILE A 76 8.37 4.25 3.19
CA ILE A 76 9.81 4.01 3.10
C ILE A 76 10.16 4.14 1.62
N ASN A 77 10.58 5.34 1.22
CA ASN A 77 11.30 5.50 -0.03
C ASN A 77 12.67 4.83 0.16
N ILE A 78 12.84 3.63 -0.38
CA ILE A 78 14.17 3.05 -0.61
C ILE A 78 14.70 3.65 -1.92
N ASP A 79 14.75 4.98 -1.95
CA ASP A 79 15.64 5.65 -2.87
C ASP A 79 17.03 5.36 -2.28
N ASN A 80 17.81 4.52 -2.96
CA ASN A 80 19.21 4.35 -2.63
C ASN A 80 19.88 5.72 -2.84
N ASP A 81 19.90 6.50 -1.75
CA ASP A 81 20.43 7.85 -1.68
C ASP A 81 21.93 7.78 -1.94
N ARG A 82 22.31 7.88 -3.22
CA ARG A 82 23.66 8.20 -3.65
C ARG A 82 23.74 9.71 -3.82
N THR A 83 23.79 10.41 -2.70
CA THR A 83 24.53 11.67 -2.63
C THR A 83 26.01 11.36 -2.73
N ASP A 84 26.54 11.40 -3.95
CA ASP A 84 27.90 11.85 -4.20
C ASP A 84 27.84 12.82 -5.38
N GLU A 85 27.65 14.10 -5.07
CA GLU A 85 27.62 15.23 -6.04
C GLU A 85 28.92 15.39 -6.84
N GLU A 86 29.98 14.60 -6.59
CA GLU A 86 31.26 14.71 -7.29
C GLU A 86 31.34 13.95 -8.63
N ASP A 87 30.46 12.98 -8.91
CA ASP A 87 30.59 12.14 -10.12
C ASP A 87 29.83 12.64 -11.37
N ILE A 88 29.11 13.75 -11.27
CA ILE A 88 28.27 14.29 -12.37
C ILE A 88 29.12 14.80 -13.55
N LYS A 89 30.42 15.09 -13.37
CA LYS A 89 31.27 15.56 -14.47
C LYS A 89 31.81 14.44 -15.39
N ASN A 90 31.81 13.17 -14.98
CA ASN A 90 32.37 12.08 -15.79
C ASN A 90 31.34 11.27 -16.60
N ARG A 91 30.02 11.46 -16.39
CA ARG A 91 28.97 10.58 -16.94
C ARG A 91 28.38 10.98 -18.30
N LYS A 92 28.95 11.93 -19.04
CA LYS A 92 28.44 12.26 -20.40
C LYS A 92 28.76 11.22 -21.48
N LYS A 93 29.42 10.09 -21.17
CA LYS A 93 29.79 9.05 -22.16
C LYS A 93 29.15 7.66 -21.99
N SER A 94 28.30 7.44 -21.00
CA SER A 94 27.68 6.12 -20.76
C SER A 94 26.19 6.29 -20.45
N LYS A 95 25.40 6.56 -21.49
CA LYS A 95 23.97 6.88 -21.38
C LYS A 95 23.01 5.69 -21.51
N GLU A 96 23.47 4.44 -21.42
CA GLU A 96 22.61 3.30 -21.74
C GLU A 96 22.40 2.23 -20.65
N GLN A 97 23.00 2.32 -19.46
CA GLN A 97 22.86 1.23 -18.47
C GLN A 97 22.79 1.68 -17.00
N GLU A 98 22.00 2.71 -16.70
CA GLU A 98 21.66 3.00 -15.29
C GLU A 98 20.15 2.95 -15.11
N GLN A 99 19.58 1.74 -15.15
CA GLN A 99 18.23 1.51 -14.66
C GLN A 99 18.26 1.60 -13.13
N HIS A 100 17.76 2.74 -12.62
CA HIS A 100 17.62 3.02 -11.21
C HIS A 100 16.78 1.95 -10.50
N LYS A 101 17.33 1.44 -9.40
CA LYS A 101 16.75 0.39 -8.56
C LYS A 101 16.05 1.06 -7.37
N SER A 102 14.86 1.62 -7.60
CA SER A 102 14.01 2.22 -6.57
C SER A 102 12.83 1.29 -6.28
N SER A 103 12.91 0.56 -5.17
CA SER A 103 11.79 -0.24 -4.65
C SER A 103 11.11 0.60 -3.56
N ILE A 104 9.80 0.78 -3.64
CA ILE A 104 9.02 1.34 -2.52
C ILE A 104 8.24 0.18 -1.94
N VAL A 105 8.50 -0.10 -0.67
CA VAL A 105 7.74 -1.06 0.10
C VAL A 105 7.00 -0.29 1.18
N LEU A 106 5.69 -0.20 1.01
CA LEU A 106 4.81 0.44 1.96
C LEU A 106 4.16 -0.65 2.81
N ASN A 107 4.69 -0.82 4.02
CA ASN A 107 4.14 -1.73 5.01
C ASN A 107 3.20 -0.96 5.92
N GLY A 108 1.90 -1.22 5.76
CA GLY A 108 0.88 -0.40 6.37
C GLY A 108 -0.13 -1.21 7.17
N HIS A 109 -0.47 -0.74 8.36
CA HIS A 109 -1.60 -1.29 9.08
C HIS A 109 -2.87 -0.52 8.70
N VAL A 110 -3.89 -1.25 8.27
CA VAL A 110 -5.17 -0.65 7.88
C VAL A 110 -5.94 -0.27 9.15
N ASN A 111 -6.17 1.03 9.34
CA ASN A 111 -6.86 1.58 10.50
C ASN A 111 -8.38 1.56 10.29
N ILE A 112 -9.00 0.45 10.71
CA ILE A 112 -10.46 0.23 10.64
C ILE A 112 -11.25 1.36 11.34
N SER A 113 -10.72 1.92 12.43
CA SER A 113 -11.42 2.94 13.22
C SER A 113 -11.61 4.29 12.51
N ALA A 114 -10.77 4.60 11.52
CA ALA A 114 -10.87 5.83 10.75
C ALA A 114 -12.08 5.84 9.81
N ILE A 115 -12.50 4.65 9.32
CA ILE A 115 -13.58 4.51 8.35
C ILE A 115 -14.95 4.62 9.03
N SER A 116 -15.09 4.08 10.24
CA SER A 116 -16.37 4.05 10.96
C SER A 116 -16.84 5.41 11.48
N LYS A 117 -15.95 6.40 11.66
CA LYS A 117 -16.30 7.67 12.34
C LYS A 117 -17.06 8.70 11.50
N LYS A 118 -17.22 8.48 10.18
CA LYS A 118 -17.80 9.48 9.28
C LYS A 118 -19.32 9.42 9.09
N GLU A 119 -20.00 8.36 9.55
CA GLU A 119 -21.44 8.19 9.27
C GLU A 119 -22.38 8.94 10.24
N ASN A 120 -21.90 9.47 11.37
CA ASN A 120 -22.77 10.08 12.39
C ASN A 120 -22.78 11.63 12.40
N GLY A 121 -22.30 12.29 11.34
CA GLY A 121 -22.01 13.73 11.37
C GLY A 121 -22.57 14.55 10.21
N VAL A 122 -23.65 14.15 9.54
CA VAL A 122 -24.35 15.02 8.58
C VAL A 122 -25.42 15.82 9.34
N SER A 123 -24.98 16.87 10.03
CA SER A 123 -25.86 17.99 10.38
C SER A 123 -25.86 18.93 9.19
N SER A 124 -26.92 18.85 8.40
CA SER A 124 -27.21 19.76 7.28
C SER A 124 -27.51 21.16 7.81
N ASP A 125 -26.47 21.99 7.91
CA ASP A 125 -26.59 23.45 7.90
C ASP A 125 -25.26 24.04 7.47
N SER A 126 -25.16 24.52 6.23
CA SER A 126 -24.06 25.40 5.85
C SER A 126 -24.44 26.34 4.72
N LYS A 127 -24.66 27.59 5.13
CA LYS A 127 -24.64 28.80 4.32
C LYS A 127 -23.33 28.88 3.52
N HIS A 128 -23.47 29.28 2.25
CA HIS A 128 -22.37 29.68 1.37
C HIS A 128 -21.61 30.86 1.97
N ASN A 129 -20.29 30.73 2.11
CA ASN A 129 -19.37 31.86 2.21
C ASN A 129 -18.19 31.59 1.27
N ASN A 130 -18.10 32.42 0.22
CA ASN A 130 -16.96 32.51 -0.66
C ASN A 130 -15.84 33.25 0.06
N ASN A 131 -14.66 32.63 0.16
CA ASN A 131 -13.41 33.38 0.31
C ASN A 131 -12.28 32.60 -0.35
N ASP A 132 -11.75 33.22 -1.40
CA ASP A 132 -10.48 32.90 -2.04
C ASP A 132 -9.33 33.01 -1.03
N HIS A 133 -8.58 31.91 -0.84
CA HIS A 133 -7.26 32.00 -0.22
C HIS A 133 -6.24 31.08 -0.88
N LYS A 134 -5.37 31.72 -1.68
CA LYS A 134 -4.08 31.21 -2.14
C LYS A 134 -3.10 31.20 -0.96
N GLY A 135 -2.50 30.06 -0.68
CA GLY A 135 -1.39 29.96 0.29
C GLY A 135 -1.30 28.57 0.92
N TYR A 136 -0.66 27.62 0.25
CA TYR A 136 -0.27 26.36 0.88
C TYR A 136 1.05 26.57 1.63
N ASP A 137 0.96 26.88 2.92
CA ASP A 137 2.10 26.87 3.83
C ASP A 137 2.50 25.42 4.16
N LYS A 138 3.73 25.08 3.79
CA LYS A 138 4.42 23.85 4.19
C LYS A 138 5.07 24.09 5.55
N ASN A 139 4.39 23.77 6.65
CA ASN A 139 5.02 23.61 7.97
C ASN A 139 4.20 22.62 8.81
N ASN A 140 4.48 21.33 8.66
CA ASN A 140 4.08 20.32 9.64
C ASN A 140 5.35 19.86 10.35
N GLU A 141 5.67 20.50 11.47
CA GLU A 141 6.66 20.01 12.41
C GLU A 141 6.16 18.70 13.03
N ALA A 142 6.98 17.66 12.89
CA ALA A 142 6.73 16.35 13.46
C ALA A 142 6.91 16.42 14.98
N HIS A 143 5.80 16.40 15.72
CA HIS A 143 5.81 16.23 17.16
C HIS A 143 6.16 14.77 17.50
N ASP A 144 7.42 14.55 17.88
CA ASP A 144 7.96 13.22 18.17
C ASP A 144 7.61 12.79 19.60
N ASN A 145 6.41 12.22 19.76
CA ASN A 145 5.92 11.69 21.03
C ASN A 145 6.47 10.28 21.28
N ASN A 146 7.61 10.21 21.97
CA ASN A 146 8.29 8.99 22.43
C ASN A 146 7.52 8.20 23.51
N ASN A 147 6.32 7.70 23.18
CA ASN A 147 5.65 6.68 23.99
C ASN A 147 6.16 5.29 23.57
N LYS A 148 7.06 4.72 24.39
CA LYS A 148 7.44 3.29 24.36
C LYS A 148 6.23 2.42 24.68
N SER A 149 5.38 2.15 23.70
CA SER A 149 4.37 1.10 23.78
C SER A 149 5.06 -0.25 23.59
N ASP A 150 4.87 -1.18 24.53
CA ASP A 150 5.40 -2.55 24.47
C ASP A 150 5.03 -3.19 23.12
N GLY A 151 6.04 -3.29 22.26
CA GLY A 151 5.94 -3.38 20.80
C GLY A 151 5.54 -4.75 20.29
N LYS A 152 4.28 -5.13 20.52
CA LYS A 152 3.65 -6.16 19.68
C LYS A 152 3.34 -5.49 18.35
N SER A 153 4.28 -5.53 17.41
CA SER A 153 4.10 -4.99 16.08
C SER A 153 2.90 -5.70 15.46
N ASN A 154 1.77 -4.99 15.34
CA ASN A 154 0.61 -5.52 14.63
C ASN A 154 1.07 -5.83 13.21
N ALA A 155 1.12 -7.12 12.86
CA ALA A 155 1.50 -7.54 11.52
C ALA A 155 0.64 -6.77 10.51
N THR A 156 1.29 -6.03 9.63
CA THR A 156 0.63 -5.33 8.53
C THR A 156 0.17 -6.37 7.53
N ASN A 157 -1.09 -6.29 7.11
CA ASN A 157 -1.67 -7.23 6.14
C ASN A 157 -1.89 -6.59 4.76
N TYR A 158 -1.27 -5.43 4.53
CA TYR A 158 -1.40 -4.63 3.33
C TYR A 158 -0.03 -4.10 2.91
N HIS A 159 0.37 -4.41 1.68
CA HIS A 159 1.65 -4.09 1.09
C HIS A 159 1.46 -3.40 -0.26
N LEU A 160 2.05 -2.23 -0.45
CA LEU A 160 2.23 -1.64 -1.78
C LEU A 160 3.66 -1.85 -2.23
N LEU A 161 3.82 -2.40 -3.44
CA LEU A 161 5.08 -2.84 -4.02
C LEU A 161 5.31 -2.12 -5.35
N ALA A 162 6.26 -1.19 -5.40
CA ALA A 162 6.60 -0.52 -6.64
C ALA A 162 7.50 -1.40 -7.53
N ALA A 163 7.07 -1.64 -8.77
CA ALA A 163 7.88 -2.32 -9.78
C ALA A 163 7.45 -1.93 -11.20
N ASN A 164 8.40 -1.83 -12.14
CA ASN A 164 8.05 -1.80 -13.55
C ASN A 164 7.57 -3.20 -13.99
N LEU A 165 6.28 -3.32 -14.30
CA LEU A 165 5.65 -4.58 -14.69
C LEU A 165 6.17 -5.15 -16.02
N SER A 166 6.77 -4.33 -16.89
CA SER A 166 7.45 -4.83 -18.10
C SER A 166 8.84 -5.41 -17.82
N ASN A 167 9.36 -5.24 -16.60
CA ASN A 167 10.65 -5.75 -16.17
C ASN A 167 10.46 -6.86 -15.13
N ILE A 168 10.47 -8.10 -15.59
CA ILE A 168 10.25 -9.29 -14.75
C ILE A 168 11.24 -9.41 -13.59
N THR A 169 12.46 -8.89 -13.74
CA THR A 169 13.47 -8.88 -12.68
C THR A 169 13.06 -7.93 -11.55
N GLN A 170 12.51 -6.77 -11.86
CA GLN A 170 11.99 -5.84 -10.83
C GLN A 170 10.78 -6.42 -10.11
N VAL A 171 9.84 -7.05 -10.83
CA VAL A 171 8.69 -7.72 -10.24
C VAL A 171 9.13 -8.83 -9.27
N LYS A 172 10.08 -9.67 -9.68
CA LYS A 172 10.64 -10.73 -8.82
C LYS A 172 11.27 -10.16 -7.55
N ASN A 173 12.06 -9.09 -7.65
CA ASN A 173 12.70 -8.46 -6.50
C ASN A 173 11.65 -7.90 -5.52
N ALA A 174 10.65 -7.18 -6.02
CA ALA A 174 9.59 -6.61 -5.18
C ALA A 174 8.79 -7.70 -4.43
N ILE A 175 8.48 -8.82 -5.10
CA ILE A 175 7.82 -9.98 -4.50
C ILE A 175 8.71 -10.60 -3.41
N GLN A 176 10.01 -10.80 -3.68
CA GLN A 176 10.94 -11.36 -2.70
C GLN A 176 11.12 -10.47 -1.47
N GLU A 177 11.22 -9.15 -1.67
CA GLU A 177 11.34 -8.14 -0.60
C GLU A 177 10.08 -8.07 0.28
N SER A 178 8.90 -8.34 -0.30
CA SER A 178 7.62 -8.36 0.42
C SER A 178 7.47 -9.51 1.43
N LYS A 179 8.36 -10.52 1.36
CA LYS A 179 8.31 -11.74 2.18
C LYS A 179 6.99 -12.52 2.05
N ILE A 180 6.36 -12.46 0.87
CA ILE A 180 5.19 -13.30 0.58
C ILE A 180 5.54 -14.78 0.78
N ASP A 181 4.70 -15.50 1.54
CA ASP A 181 4.85 -16.94 1.71
C ASP A 181 4.23 -17.65 0.50
N VAL A 182 5.10 -18.19 -0.36
CA VAL A 182 4.73 -18.89 -1.60
C VAL A 182 4.04 -20.23 -1.36
N HIS A 183 4.03 -20.74 -0.12
CA HIS A 183 3.32 -21.96 0.24
C HIS A 183 1.86 -21.70 0.64
N GLN A 184 1.47 -20.43 0.85
CA GLN A 184 0.08 -20.09 1.13
C GLN A 184 -0.74 -20.04 -0.17
N PRO A 185 -2.04 -20.39 -0.11
CA PRO A 185 -2.98 -20.11 -1.19
C PRO A 185 -2.86 -18.66 -1.65
N THR A 186 -2.75 -18.44 -2.96
CA THR A 186 -2.55 -17.12 -3.54
C THR A 186 -3.53 -16.89 -4.68
N ILE A 187 -4.27 -15.78 -4.60
CA ILE A 187 -5.11 -15.27 -5.68
C ILE A 187 -4.34 -14.15 -6.36
N VAL A 188 -4.17 -14.24 -7.68
CA VAL A 188 -3.57 -13.19 -8.50
C VAL A 188 -4.65 -12.55 -9.36
N ILE A 189 -4.79 -11.24 -9.26
CA ILE A 189 -5.75 -10.45 -10.03
C ILE A 189 -4.94 -9.51 -10.92
N SER A 190 -5.24 -9.53 -12.22
CA SER A 190 -4.69 -8.59 -13.19
C SER A 190 -5.83 -8.04 -14.04
N GLU A 191 -6.31 -6.87 -13.68
CA GLU A 191 -7.40 -6.21 -14.39
C GLU A 191 -6.82 -5.28 -15.47
N LEU A 192 -7.07 -5.62 -16.74
CA LEU A 192 -6.67 -4.85 -17.93
C LEU A 192 -5.16 -4.56 -18.09
N VAL A 193 -4.30 -5.00 -17.17
CA VAL A 193 -2.86 -4.67 -17.19
C VAL A 193 -2.10 -5.48 -18.23
N LEU A 194 -2.38 -6.78 -18.36
CA LEU A 194 -1.71 -7.64 -19.34
C LEU A 194 -1.92 -7.17 -20.79
N ALA A 195 -3.00 -6.45 -21.07
CA ALA A 195 -3.27 -5.89 -22.40
C ALA A 195 -2.30 -4.77 -22.81
N TYR A 196 -1.61 -4.14 -21.85
CA TYR A 196 -0.65 -3.07 -22.10
C TYR A 196 0.81 -3.52 -22.01
N LEU A 197 1.06 -4.77 -21.62
CA LEU A 197 2.40 -5.34 -21.64
C LEU A 197 2.71 -5.75 -23.08
N HIS A 198 3.74 -5.13 -23.66
CA HIS A 198 4.23 -5.55 -24.95
C HIS A 198 4.80 -6.97 -24.84
N ASN A 199 4.42 -7.83 -25.78
CA ASN A 199 5.17 -9.05 -26.01
C ASN A 199 6.57 -8.60 -26.43
N ASN A 200 7.58 -8.88 -25.61
CA ASN A 200 8.94 -8.80 -26.13
C ASN A 200 9.01 -9.92 -27.16
N ASP A 201 9.01 -9.56 -28.45
CA ASP A 201 8.97 -10.48 -29.60
C ASP A 201 10.20 -11.41 -29.72
N GLY A 202 10.96 -11.62 -28.63
CA GLY A 202 12.20 -12.40 -28.59
C GLY A 202 12.20 -13.63 -27.68
N ASP A 203 11.12 -13.94 -26.96
CA ASP A 203 11.03 -15.09 -26.03
C ASP A 203 10.13 -16.24 -26.55
N ALA A 204 9.95 -16.36 -27.87
CA ALA A 204 9.23 -17.48 -28.52
C ALA A 204 10.16 -18.64 -28.88
#